data_AF-A0A836Q2A1-F1
#
_entry.id   AF-A0A836Q2A1-F1
#
_cell.length_a   1.000
_cell.length_b   1.000
_cell.length_c   1.000
_cell.angle_alpha   90.00
_cell.angle_beta   90.00
_cell.angle_gamma   90.00
#
_symmetry.space_group_name_H-M   'P 1'
#
loop_
_entity.id
_entity.type
_entity.pdbx_description
1 polymer ?
#
loop_
_entity_poly.entity_id
_entity_poly.type
_entity_poly.pdbx_seq_one_letter_code
_entity_poly.pdbx_strand_id
1 'polypeptide(L)'
;MKMAKQKAISACEVIRKDHDDIKKLLQKYDTASDAKEKENIVRELGMQLTEHARVDEELIYPAAAQMASDSSFVDELKDSDNSVKMHLAQVQRLYADIDKEEFENKMKELREAVCTLIEREETSLIPCIENDEYDLDKLGEEVAKLRAGESIEPVKLRKKA
;
A
#
# COMPACT_ATOMS: atom_id res chain seq x y z
N MET A 1 17.25 -21.09 -29.03
CA MET A 1 17.17 -19.76 -28.41
C MET A 1 16.26 -19.87 -27.20
N LYS A 2 16.80 -19.75 -25.97
CA LYS A 2 15.94 -19.68 -24.78
C LYS A 2 15.31 -18.29 -24.79
N MET A 3 13.99 -18.24 -24.98
CA MET A 3 13.23 -17.01 -24.71
C MET A 3 13.49 -16.64 -23.25
N ALA A 4 14.05 -15.46 -23.01
CA ALA A 4 14.10 -14.92 -21.66
C ALA A 4 12.65 -14.77 -21.19
N LYS A 5 12.26 -15.53 -20.16
CA LYS A 5 10.98 -15.37 -19.47
C LYS A 5 10.96 -13.89 -19.04
N GLN A 6 10.06 -13.10 -19.63
CA GLN A 6 9.87 -11.71 -19.22
C GLN A 6 9.59 -11.76 -17.71
N LYS A 7 10.50 -11.23 -16.89
CA LYS A 7 10.35 -11.29 -15.44
C LYS A 7 9.11 -10.48 -15.11
N ALA A 8 8.06 -11.15 -14.65
CA ALA A 8 6.88 -10.47 -14.14
C ALA A 8 7.33 -9.48 -13.07
N ILE A 9 6.72 -8.29 -13.04
CA ILE A 9 6.99 -7.29 -12.00
C ILE A 9 6.77 -7.97 -10.66
N SER A 10 7.75 -7.89 -9.77
CA SER A 10 7.65 -8.55 -8.46
C SER A 10 6.55 -7.91 -7.62
N ALA A 11 5.94 -8.67 -6.71
CA ALA A 11 4.96 -8.13 -5.78
C ALA A 11 5.50 -6.88 -5.04
N CYS A 12 6.75 -6.92 -4.58
CA CYS A 12 7.39 -5.79 -3.89
C CYS A 12 7.68 -4.60 -4.81
N GLU A 13 7.92 -4.80 -6.11
CA GLU A 13 8.02 -3.70 -7.08
C GLU A 13 6.67 -3.01 -7.28
N VAL A 14 5.57 -3.78 -7.28
CA VAL A 14 4.21 -3.23 -7.32
C VAL A 14 3.90 -2.39 -6.08
N ILE A 15 4.21 -2.90 -4.88
CA ILE A 15 4.02 -2.18 -3.61
C ILE A 15 4.81 -0.87 -3.58
N ARG A 16 6.11 -0.89 -3.92
CA ARG A 16 6.91 0.35 -4.00
C ARG A 16 6.35 1.35 -5.00
N LYS A 17 5.79 0.87 -6.12
CA LYS A 17 5.16 1.73 -7.10
C LYS A 17 3.93 2.44 -6.52
N ASP A 18 3.10 1.75 -5.73
CA ASP A 18 1.99 2.42 -5.04
C ASP A 18 2.50 3.47 -4.08
N HIS A 19 3.51 3.15 -3.27
CA HIS A 19 4.09 4.08 -2.31
C HIS A 19 4.55 5.36 -3.01
N ASP A 20 5.24 5.23 -4.14
CA ASP A 20 5.70 6.36 -4.94
C ASP A 20 4.53 7.20 -5.48
N ASP A 21 3.46 6.56 -5.93
CA ASP A 21 2.30 7.25 -6.50
C ASP A 21 1.47 7.95 -5.40
N ILE A 22 1.30 7.31 -4.23
CA ILE A 22 0.72 7.89 -3.01
C ILE A 22 1.55 9.09 -2.53
N LYS A 23 2.87 8.95 -2.41
CA LYS A 23 3.80 10.04 -2.04
C LYS A 23 3.68 11.22 -3.00
N LYS A 24 3.54 10.97 -4.32
CA LYS A 24 3.32 12.04 -5.32
C LYS A 24 1.97 12.72 -5.17
N LEU A 25 0.90 12.00 -4.85
CA LEU A 25 -0.42 12.60 -4.60
C LEU A 25 -0.40 13.52 -3.38
N LEU A 26 0.25 13.07 -2.30
CA LEU A 26 0.46 13.90 -1.11
C LEU A 26 1.24 15.17 -1.48
N GLN A 27 2.35 15.06 -2.21
CA GLN A 27 3.10 16.24 -2.68
C GLN A 27 2.26 17.19 -3.55
N LYS A 28 1.44 16.65 -4.46
CA LYS A 28 0.50 17.45 -5.27
C LYS A 28 -0.50 18.19 -4.40
N TYR A 29 -1.03 17.54 -3.36
CA TYR A 29 -1.95 18.17 -2.41
C TYR A 29 -1.32 19.41 -1.75
N ASP A 30 -0.05 19.35 -1.33
CA ASP A 30 0.64 20.49 -0.69
C ASP A 30 0.75 21.71 -1.60
N THR A 31 0.84 21.48 -2.90
CA THR A 31 0.97 22.53 -3.91
C THR A 31 -0.38 22.98 -4.50
N ALA A 32 -1.47 22.27 -4.18
CA ALA A 32 -2.79 22.55 -4.72
C ALA A 32 -3.35 23.84 -4.12
N SER A 33 -3.92 24.70 -4.99
CA SER A 33 -4.32 26.06 -4.60
C SER A 33 -5.83 26.24 -4.48
N ASP A 34 -6.61 25.42 -5.18
CA ASP A 34 -8.07 25.49 -5.14
C ASP A 34 -8.70 24.25 -4.49
N ALA A 35 -9.89 24.46 -3.92
CA ALA A 35 -10.64 23.43 -3.21
C ALA A 35 -11.01 22.23 -4.10
N LYS A 36 -11.25 22.45 -5.40
CA LYS A 36 -11.67 21.39 -6.30
C LYS A 36 -10.50 20.47 -6.65
N GLU A 37 -9.33 21.03 -6.88
CA GLU A 37 -8.08 20.29 -7.07
C GLU A 37 -7.76 19.44 -5.84
N LYS A 38 -7.81 20.04 -4.65
CA LYS A 38 -7.62 19.31 -3.38
C LYS A 38 -8.60 18.15 -3.22
N GLU A 39 -9.89 18.37 -3.49
CA GLU A 39 -10.91 17.34 -3.40
C GLU A 39 -10.60 16.17 -4.34
N ASN A 40 -10.23 16.47 -5.58
CA ASN A 40 -9.89 15.45 -6.58
C ASN A 40 -8.65 14.65 -6.16
N ILE A 41 -7.62 15.31 -5.63
CA ILE A 41 -6.40 14.63 -5.14
C ILE A 41 -6.75 13.71 -3.96
N VAL A 42 -7.57 14.16 -3.01
CA VAL A 42 -7.95 13.36 -1.84
C VAL A 42 -8.82 12.16 -2.26
N ARG A 43 -9.68 12.32 -3.28
CA ARG A 43 -10.46 11.21 -3.85
C ARG A 43 -9.55 10.16 -4.48
N GLU A 44 -8.60 10.59 -5.30
CA GLU A 44 -7.62 9.71 -5.93
C GLU A 44 -6.74 9.01 -4.88
N LEU A 45 -6.25 9.75 -3.89
CA LEU A 45 -5.50 9.22 -2.76
C LEU A 45 -6.28 8.14 -2.01
N GLY A 46 -7.57 8.40 -1.73
CA GLY A 46 -8.42 7.44 -1.06
C GLY A 46 -8.63 6.15 -1.85
N MET A 47 -8.76 6.25 -3.18
CA MET A 47 -8.82 5.08 -4.05
C MET A 47 -7.52 4.27 -4.01
N GLN A 48 -6.37 4.94 -4.18
CA GLN A 48 -5.07 4.27 -4.17
C GLN A 48 -4.75 3.62 -2.83
N LEU A 49 -5.02 4.29 -1.71
CA LEU A 49 -4.85 3.72 -0.36
C LEU A 49 -5.74 2.49 -0.15
N THR A 50 -6.97 2.51 -0.66
CA THR A 50 -7.90 1.38 -0.54
C THR A 50 -7.43 0.18 -1.37
N GLU A 51 -6.96 0.41 -2.60
CA GLU A 51 -6.44 -0.66 -3.45
C GLU A 51 -5.14 -1.23 -2.92
N HIS A 52 -4.24 -0.37 -2.44
CA HIS A 52 -2.97 -0.74 -1.82
C HIS A 52 -3.20 -1.62 -0.59
N ALA A 53 -3.97 -1.13 0.40
CA ALA A 53 -4.29 -1.88 1.61
C ALA A 53 -4.94 -3.25 1.32
N ARG A 54 -5.79 -3.32 0.28
CA ARG A 54 -6.38 -4.60 -0.14
C ARG A 54 -5.32 -5.60 -0.61
N VAL A 55 -4.33 -5.15 -1.38
CA VAL A 55 -3.21 -6.02 -1.78
C VAL A 55 -2.42 -6.46 -0.56
N ASP A 56 -2.20 -5.57 0.40
CA ASP A 56 -1.44 -5.91 1.59
C ASP A 56 -2.15 -6.92 2.48
N GLU A 57 -3.43 -6.70 2.77
CA GLU A 57 -4.23 -7.56 3.63
C GLU A 57 -4.44 -8.96 3.04
N GLU A 58 -4.68 -9.06 1.73
CA GLU A 58 -4.99 -10.32 1.06
C GLU A 58 -3.74 -11.13 0.70
N LEU A 59 -2.60 -10.46 0.44
CA LEU A 59 -1.42 -11.11 -0.15
C LEU A 59 -0.11 -10.83 0.60
N ILE A 60 0.21 -9.57 0.90
CA ILE A 60 1.54 -9.20 1.40
C ILE A 60 1.71 -9.55 2.88
N TYR A 61 0.77 -9.18 3.75
CA TYR A 61 0.81 -9.52 5.17
C TYR A 61 0.75 -11.04 5.40
N PRO A 62 -0.10 -11.83 4.70
CA PRO A 62 -0.06 -13.29 4.80
C PRO A 62 1.26 -13.89 4.32
N ALA A 63 1.87 -13.34 3.27
CA ALA A 63 3.18 -13.79 2.79
C ALA A 63 4.28 -13.52 3.84
N ALA A 64 4.36 -12.28 4.34
CA ALA A 64 5.33 -11.91 5.36
C ALA A 64 5.18 -12.75 6.65
N ALA A 65 3.95 -13.01 7.09
CA ALA A 65 3.69 -13.85 8.26
C ALA A 65 4.17 -15.31 8.10
N GLN A 66 4.18 -15.85 6.87
CA GLN A 66 4.73 -17.18 6.60
C GLN A 66 6.26 -17.20 6.55
N MET A 67 6.89 -16.06 6.24
CA MET A 67 8.34 -15.94 6.05
C MET A 67 9.07 -15.50 7.32
N ALA A 68 8.40 -14.74 8.17
CA ALA A 68 8.99 -14.19 9.38
C ALA A 68 9.10 -15.23 10.49
N SER A 69 10.25 -15.22 11.20
CA SER A 69 10.42 -15.99 12.44
C SER A 69 9.59 -15.42 13.60
N ASP A 70 9.32 -14.11 13.57
CA ASP A 70 8.43 -13.39 14.47
C ASP A 70 7.51 -12.49 13.63
N SER A 71 6.21 -12.77 13.65
CA SER A 71 5.22 -12.05 12.86
C SER A 71 4.58 -10.87 13.59
N SER A 72 5.02 -10.52 14.81
CA SER A 72 4.44 -9.42 15.59
C SER A 72 4.44 -8.08 14.86
N PHE A 73 5.51 -7.79 14.09
CA PHE A 73 5.58 -6.58 13.27
C PHE A 73 4.50 -6.52 12.18
N VAL A 74 4.00 -7.68 11.70
CA VAL A 74 2.91 -7.73 10.72
C VAL A 74 1.60 -7.29 11.37
N ASP A 75 1.38 -7.61 12.64
CA ASP A 75 0.20 -7.15 13.37
C ASP A 75 0.29 -5.65 13.67
N GLU A 76 1.47 -5.12 13.99
CA GLU A 76 1.70 -3.67 14.12
C GLU A 76 1.42 -2.90 12.80
N LEU A 77 1.78 -3.49 11.66
CA LEU A 77 1.48 -2.94 10.34
C LEU A 77 -0.02 -2.91 10.05
N LYS A 78 -0.75 -4.00 10.35
CA LYS A 78 -2.22 -4.04 10.21
C LYS A 78 -2.90 -2.98 11.09
N ASP A 79 -2.43 -2.78 12.31
CA ASP A 79 -2.96 -1.74 13.20
C ASP A 79 -2.71 -0.33 12.63
N SER A 80 -1.52 -0.12 12.04
CA SER A 80 -1.16 1.14 11.38
C SER A 80 -1.99 1.39 10.12
N ASP A 81 -2.24 0.37 9.30
CA ASP A 81 -3.14 0.45 8.13
C ASP A 81 -4.59 0.75 8.53
N ASN A 82 -5.09 0.12 9.60
CA ASN A 82 -6.39 0.47 10.18
C ASN A 82 -6.47 1.93 10.63
N SER A 83 -5.39 2.46 11.22
CA SER A 83 -5.29 3.87 11.57
C SER A 83 -5.35 4.78 10.34
N VAL A 84 -4.63 4.45 9.26
CA VAL A 84 -4.68 5.16 7.98
C VAL A 84 -6.11 5.19 7.42
N LYS A 85 -6.81 4.05 7.41
CA LYS A 85 -8.22 3.95 6.99
C LYS A 85 -9.13 4.86 7.84
N MET A 86 -8.92 4.92 9.15
CA MET A 86 -9.67 5.81 10.04
C MET A 86 -9.42 7.29 9.73
N HIS A 87 -8.16 7.71 9.56
CA HIS A 87 -7.83 9.09 9.20
C HIS A 87 -8.40 9.47 7.84
N LEU A 88 -8.33 8.59 6.84
CA LEU A 88 -8.92 8.82 5.52
C LEU A 88 -10.44 9.04 5.63
N ALA A 89 -11.14 8.21 6.41
CA ALA A 89 -12.56 8.36 6.63
C ALA A 89 -12.92 9.69 7.34
N GLN A 90 -12.06 10.18 8.25
CA GLN A 90 -12.25 11.49 8.88
C GLN A 90 -12.09 12.63 7.88
N VAL A 91 -11.04 12.59 7.04
CA VAL A 91 -10.83 13.58 5.97
C VAL A 91 -12.01 13.61 5.00
N GLN A 92 -12.49 12.44 4.56
CA GLN A 92 -13.61 12.34 3.60
C GLN A 92 -14.93 12.90 4.15
N ARG A 93 -15.17 12.81 5.47
CA ARG A 93 -16.35 13.41 6.10
C ARG A 93 -16.34 14.93 6.11
N LEU A 94 -15.16 15.53 5.97
CA LEU A 94 -14.96 16.98 6.00
C LEU A 94 -14.87 17.60 4.60
N TYR A 95 -15.27 16.91 3.53
CA TYR A 95 -15.21 17.47 2.17
C TYR A 95 -15.97 18.79 2.00
N ALA A 96 -17.06 19.02 2.75
CA ALA A 96 -17.79 20.29 2.74
C ALA A 96 -16.96 21.46 3.29
N ASP A 97 -15.94 21.15 4.10
CA ASP A 97 -15.08 22.08 4.84
C ASP A 97 -13.64 22.05 4.31
N ILE A 98 -13.44 21.65 3.05
CA ILE A 98 -12.11 21.48 2.45
C ILE A 98 -11.25 22.77 2.41
N ASP A 99 -11.87 23.93 2.55
CA ASP A 99 -11.21 25.23 2.65
C ASP A 99 -10.94 25.67 4.10
N LYS A 100 -11.28 24.84 5.10
CA LYS A 100 -11.15 25.13 6.52
C LYS A 100 -9.88 24.54 7.11
N GLU A 101 -9.40 25.19 8.17
CA GLU A 101 -8.24 24.75 8.94
C GLU A 101 -8.41 23.33 9.51
N GLU A 102 -9.63 22.94 9.89
CA GLU A 102 -9.92 21.60 10.41
C GLU A 102 -9.61 20.50 9.38
N PHE A 103 -9.98 20.72 8.11
CA PHE A 103 -9.67 19.79 7.02
C PHE A 103 -8.15 19.66 6.85
N GLU A 104 -7.42 20.79 6.84
CA GLU A 104 -5.97 20.78 6.71
C GLU A 104 -5.27 20.04 7.86
N ASN A 105 -5.79 20.19 9.08
CA ASN A 105 -5.26 19.46 10.23
C ASN A 105 -5.49 17.94 10.10
N LYS A 106 -6.67 17.52 9.65
CA LYS A 106 -6.95 16.10 9.37
C LYS A 106 -6.15 15.54 8.21
N MET A 107 -5.88 16.35 7.19
CA MET A 107 -5.03 15.95 6.09
C MET A 107 -3.57 15.75 6.53
N LYS A 108 -3.06 16.58 7.45
CA LYS A 108 -1.73 16.39 8.06
C LYS A 108 -1.64 15.10 8.86
N GLU A 109 -2.65 14.80 9.69
CA GLU A 109 -2.71 13.53 10.44
C GLU A 109 -2.71 12.32 9.48
N LEU A 110 -3.53 12.35 8.43
CA LEU A 110 -3.55 11.29 7.42
C LEU A 110 -2.18 11.14 6.75
N ARG A 111 -1.55 12.24 6.34
CA ARG A 111 -0.20 12.22 5.73
C ARG A 111 0.81 11.55 6.66
N GLU A 112 0.85 11.94 7.94
CA GLU A 112 1.80 11.39 8.90
C GLU A 112 1.62 9.88 9.07
N ALA A 113 0.37 9.42 9.22
CA ALA A 113 0.04 8.01 9.31
C ALA A 113 0.46 7.23 8.05
N VAL A 114 0.16 7.75 6.87
CA VAL A 114 0.52 7.11 5.58
C VAL A 114 2.03 7.04 5.40
N CYS A 115 2.76 8.14 5.63
CA CYS A 115 4.21 8.16 5.47
C CYS A 115 4.90 7.20 6.46
N THR A 116 4.41 7.15 7.70
CA THR A 116 4.95 6.24 8.72
C THR A 116 4.70 4.78 8.34
N LEU A 117 3.49 4.43 7.88
CA LEU A 117 3.18 3.09 7.40
C LEU A 117 4.10 2.69 6.25
N ILE A 118 4.18 3.51 5.20
CA ILE A 118 5.04 3.26 4.04
C ILE A 118 6.51 3.06 4.46
N GLU A 119 7.02 3.89 5.37
CA GLU A 119 8.40 3.75 5.87
C GLU A 119 8.61 2.41 6.58
N ARG A 120 7.65 2.00 7.44
CA ARG A 120 7.72 0.70 8.12
C ARG A 120 7.68 -0.47 7.13
N GLU A 121 6.84 -0.39 6.11
CA GLU A 121 6.74 -1.42 5.09
C GLU A 121 8.01 -1.50 4.25
N GLU A 122 8.55 -0.36 3.80
CA GLU A 122 9.79 -0.31 3.01
C GLU A 122 11.02 -0.79 3.79
N THR A 123 11.06 -0.57 5.11
CA THR A 123 12.21 -0.92 5.97
C THR A 123 12.12 -2.30 6.61
N SER A 124 10.91 -2.85 6.76
CA SER A 124 10.69 -4.09 7.53
C SER A 124 9.94 -5.16 6.72
N LEU A 125 8.79 -4.80 6.13
CA LEU A 125 7.94 -5.75 5.42
C LEU A 125 8.56 -6.21 4.09
N ILE A 126 8.97 -5.26 3.26
CA ILE A 126 9.53 -5.54 1.94
C ILE A 126 10.83 -6.34 2.05
N PRO A 127 11.80 -5.99 2.92
CA PRO A 127 13.00 -6.81 3.12
C PRO A 127 12.70 -8.23 3.62
N CYS A 128 11.64 -8.41 4.42
CA CYS A 128 11.21 -9.74 4.85
C CYS A 128 10.77 -10.59 3.65
N ILE A 129 10.01 -10.01 2.71
CA ILE A 129 9.47 -10.69 1.54
C ILE A 129 10.53 -10.90 0.45
N GLU A 130 11.45 -9.96 0.26
CA GLU A 130 12.51 -10.09 -0.76
C GLU A 130 13.64 -11.04 -0.37
N ASN A 131 13.49 -11.78 0.73
CA ASN A 131 14.43 -12.83 1.10
C ASN A 131 14.52 -13.90 -0.02
N ASP A 132 15.75 -14.31 -0.35
CA ASP A 132 16.04 -15.22 -1.47
C ASP A 132 15.58 -16.67 -1.23
N GLU A 133 15.09 -16.99 -0.02
CA GLU A 133 14.65 -18.33 0.35
C GLU A 133 13.37 -18.82 -0.36
N TYR A 134 12.50 -17.91 -0.82
CA TYR A 134 11.17 -18.25 -1.34
C TYR A 134 10.97 -17.85 -2.80
N ASP A 135 10.20 -18.66 -3.53
CA ASP A 135 9.76 -18.34 -4.88
C ASP A 135 8.62 -17.31 -4.84
N LEU A 136 8.94 -16.08 -5.26
CA LEU A 136 8.04 -14.93 -5.26
C LEU A 136 7.30 -14.75 -6.59
N ASP A 137 7.60 -15.54 -7.64
CA ASP A 137 6.94 -15.42 -8.95
C ASP A 137 5.42 -15.55 -8.77
N LYS A 138 4.99 -16.55 -8.00
CA LYS A 138 3.56 -16.78 -7.73
C LYS A 138 2.92 -15.64 -6.94
N LEU A 139 3.63 -15.04 -5.98
CA LEU A 139 3.09 -13.89 -5.23
C LEU A 139 2.85 -12.71 -6.17
N GLY A 140 3.78 -12.43 -7.08
CA GLY A 140 3.62 -11.40 -8.12
C GLY A 140 2.42 -11.67 -9.05
N GLU A 141 2.22 -12.93 -9.45
CA GLU A 141 1.05 -13.33 -10.26
C GLU A 141 -0.27 -13.08 -9.53
N GLU A 142 -0.38 -13.44 -8.24
CA GLU A 142 -1.61 -13.21 -7.47
C GLU A 142 -1.86 -11.70 -7.23
N VAL A 143 -0.81 -10.89 -7.02
CA VAL A 143 -0.95 -9.42 -6.96
C VAL A 143 -1.50 -8.86 -8.27
N ALA A 144 -0.98 -9.32 -9.42
CA ALA A 144 -1.45 -8.88 -10.72
C ALA A 144 -2.93 -9.24 -10.96
N LYS A 145 -3.34 -10.46 -10.59
CA LYS A 145 -4.75 -10.90 -10.66
C LYS A 145 -5.65 -10.04 -9.79
N LEU A 146 -5.26 -9.78 -8.54
CA LEU A 146 -6.07 -8.99 -7.61
C LEU A 146 -6.35 -7.59 -8.19
N ARG A 147 -5.32 -6.95 -8.76
CA ARG A 147 -5.46 -5.63 -9.42
C ARG A 147 -6.29 -5.66 -10.70
N ALA A 148 -6.27 -6.77 -11.43
CA ALA A 148 -7.12 -6.96 -12.59
C ALA A 148 -8.59 -7.25 -12.22
N GLY A 149 -8.91 -7.36 -10.92
CA GLY A 149 -10.23 -7.75 -10.44
C GLY A 149 -10.53 -9.24 -10.62
N GLU A 150 -9.50 -10.05 -10.84
CA GLU A 150 -9.61 -11.50 -10.98
C GLU A 150 -9.62 -12.20 -9.61
N SER A 151 -10.08 -13.44 -9.57
CA SER A 151 -10.02 -14.26 -8.37
C SER A 151 -8.57 -14.62 -8.04
N ILE A 152 -8.19 -14.45 -6.78
CA ILE A 152 -6.89 -14.87 -6.24
C ILE A 152 -6.97 -16.20 -5.52
N GLU A 153 -5.84 -16.89 -5.47
CA GLU A 153 -5.63 -18.07 -4.63
C GLU A 153 -4.99 -17.70 -3.30
N PRO A 154 -5.25 -18.46 -2.21
CA PRO A 154 -4.58 -18.24 -0.94
C PRO A 154 -3.05 -18.29 -1.09
N VAL A 155 -2.36 -17.38 -0.40
CA VAL A 155 -0.90 -17.30 -0.41
C VAL A 155 -0.28 -18.63 0.04
N LYS A 156 0.44 -19.27 -0.88
CA LYS A 156 1.15 -20.54 -0.66
C LYS A 156 2.59 -20.38 -1.15
N LEU A 157 3.47 -19.95 -0.25
CA LEU A 157 4.88 -19.77 -0.57
C LEU A 157 5.59 -21.12 -0.69
N ARG A 158 6.54 -21.20 -1.62
CA ARG A 158 7.40 -22.38 -1.80
C ARG A 158 8.84 -21.95 -1.60
N LYS A 159 9.61 -22.74 -0.84
CA LYS A 159 11.06 -22.54 -0.76
C LYS A 159 11.70 -22.85 -2.11
N LYS A 160 12.73 -22.09 -2.48
CA LYS A 160 13.57 -22.43 -3.63
C LYS A 160 14.30 -23.75 -3.34
N ALA A 161 14.44 -24.57 -4.38
CA ALA A 161 15.12 -25.87 -4.30
C ALA A 161 16.65 -25.69 -4.22
#